data_AF-A0AAN8YH03-F1
#
_entry.id   AF-A0AAN8YH03-F1
#
_cell.length_a   1.000
_cell.length_b   1.000
_cell.length_c   1.000
_cell.angle_alpha   90.00
_cell.angle_beta   90.00
_cell.angle_gamma   90.00
#
_symmetry.space_group_name_H-M   'P 1'
#
loop_
_entity.id
_entity.type
_entity.pdbx_description
1 polymer ?
#
loop_
_entity_poly.entity_id
_entity_poly.type
_entity_poly.pdbx_seq_one_letter_code
_entity_poly.pdbx_strand_id
1 'polypeptide(L)'
;MKINSFQSTRSEEIAIMIKSIKEIAQGQDQSRVEVDLSAQVSKLSANLSCLIVFGKKFTDEDLDKRGFKYLVQEVTTLAATPNLGDFFPFLGVIDLQGLTRRMKDPSKVLDPFVEKIIDEHVNAKDHKKNKDFVDTMMDIMQSGEAEFILAMSKLSCWTCLWHQ
;
A
#
# COMPACT_ATOMS: atom_id res chain seq x y z
N MET A 1 -16.18 -11.10 4.18
CA MET A 1 -15.27 -10.45 3.21
C MET A 1 -16.06 -9.54 2.28
N LYS A 2 -15.75 -8.24 2.21
CA LYS A 2 -16.46 -7.20 1.43
C LYS A 2 -16.20 -7.26 -0.11
N ILE A 3 -15.87 -8.41 -0.68
CA ILE A 3 -15.37 -8.53 -2.07
C ILE A 3 -16.36 -7.95 -3.10
N ASN A 4 -17.67 -8.12 -2.86
CA ASN A 4 -18.71 -7.64 -3.78
C ASN A 4 -18.97 -6.13 -3.67
N SER A 5 -18.70 -5.48 -2.54
CA SER A 5 -18.95 -4.03 -2.40
C SER A 5 -18.01 -3.18 -3.25
N PHE A 6 -16.85 -3.73 -3.65
CA PHE A 6 -15.87 -3.06 -4.50
C PHE A 6 -15.99 -3.45 -5.99
N GLN A 7 -17.05 -4.14 -6.39
CA GLN A 7 -17.23 -4.55 -7.80
C GLN A 7 -17.31 -3.34 -8.74
N SER A 8 -18.08 -2.31 -8.38
CA SER A 8 -18.20 -1.09 -9.19
C SER A 8 -16.85 -0.41 -9.37
N THR A 9 -16.09 -0.26 -8.29
CA THR A 9 -14.72 0.30 -8.29
C THR A 9 -13.79 -0.48 -9.21
N ARG A 10 -13.82 -1.83 -9.15
CA ARG A 10 -13.01 -2.67 -10.06
C ARG A 10 -13.37 -2.45 -11.53
N SER A 11 -14.65 -2.46 -11.86
CA SER A 11 -15.11 -2.24 -13.23
C SER A 11 -14.72 -0.86 -13.76
N GLU A 12 -14.83 0.18 -12.92
CA GLU A 12 -14.44 1.54 -13.29
C GLU A 12 -12.94 1.66 -13.56
N GLU A 13 -12.08 1.16 -12.67
CA GLU A 13 -10.62 1.23 -12.88
C GLU A 13 -10.15 0.40 -14.10
N ILE A 14 -10.76 -0.76 -14.33
CA ILE A 14 -10.47 -1.56 -15.53
C ILE A 14 -10.87 -0.79 -16.80
N ALA A 15 -12.02 -0.12 -16.80
CA ALA A 15 -12.45 0.70 -17.93
C ALA A 15 -11.48 1.87 -18.19
N ILE A 16 -10.95 2.51 -17.14
CA ILE A 16 -9.92 3.55 -17.25
C ILE A 16 -8.64 2.98 -17.89
N MET A 17 -8.17 1.81 -17.45
CA MET A 17 -6.99 1.15 -18.03
C MET A 17 -7.20 0.84 -19.52
N ILE A 18 -8.34 0.24 -19.89
CA ILE A 18 -8.68 -0.08 -21.29
C ILE A 18 -8.70 1.19 -22.14
N LYS A 19 -9.30 2.27 -21.63
CA LYS A 19 -9.35 3.55 -22.33
C LYS A 19 -7.94 4.10 -22.57
N SER A 20 -7.07 4.08 -21.56
CA SER A 20 -5.68 4.54 -21.69
C SER A 20 -4.90 3.72 -22.72
N ILE A 21 -5.06 2.40 -22.74
CA ILE A 21 -4.42 1.54 -23.74
C ILE A 21 -4.92 1.88 -25.15
N LYS A 22 -6.24 2.11 -25.31
CA LYS A 22 -6.83 2.49 -26.59
C LYS A 22 -6.29 3.83 -27.10
N GLU A 23 -6.18 4.82 -26.21
CA GLU A 23 -5.64 6.14 -26.55
C GLU A 23 -4.17 6.05 -26.99
N ILE A 24 -3.35 5.27 -26.30
CA ILE A 24 -1.95 5.02 -26.70
C ILE A 24 -1.88 4.34 -28.07
N ALA A 25 -2.71 3.33 -28.30
CA ALA A 25 -2.76 2.60 -29.57
C ALA A 25 -3.27 3.46 -30.75
N GLN A 26 -4.07 4.49 -30.48
CA GLN A 26 -4.62 5.40 -31.49
C GLN A 26 -3.75 6.65 -31.71
N GLY A 27 -2.82 6.95 -30.80
CA GLY A 27 -2.13 8.23 -30.70
C GLY A 27 -0.80 8.37 -31.46
N GLN A 28 -0.40 7.41 -32.30
CA GLN A 28 0.84 7.53 -33.08
C GLN A 28 0.59 7.32 -34.58
N ASP A 29 1.11 8.26 -35.36
CA ASP A 29 1.23 8.24 -36.82
C ASP A 29 1.75 6.88 -37.31
N GLN A 30 0.88 6.09 -37.97
CA GLN A 30 1.05 4.82 -38.74
C GLN A 30 2.17 3.82 -38.34
N SER A 31 2.80 4.00 -37.19
CA SER A 31 3.94 3.26 -36.68
C SER A 31 3.47 2.34 -35.56
N ARG A 32 4.12 1.18 -35.45
CA ARG A 32 3.82 0.19 -34.42
C ARG A 32 4.06 0.80 -33.04
N VAL A 33 2.99 0.89 -32.24
CA VAL A 33 3.05 1.35 -30.84
C VAL A 33 3.29 0.17 -29.93
N GLU A 34 4.32 0.26 -29.10
CA GLU A 34 4.57 -0.71 -28.03
C GLU A 34 3.86 -0.24 -26.74
N VAL A 35 3.13 -1.15 -26.11
CA VAL A 35 2.42 -0.89 -24.85
C VAL A 35 3.00 -1.78 -23.76
N ASP A 36 3.58 -1.17 -22.73
CA ASP A 36 4.01 -1.90 -21.53
C ASP A 36 2.80 -2.28 -20.68
N LEU A 37 2.28 -3.49 -20.91
CA LEU A 37 1.16 -4.05 -20.14
C LEU A 37 1.51 -4.27 -18.67
N SER A 38 2.77 -4.54 -18.34
CA SER A 38 3.21 -4.75 -16.96
C SER A 38 3.08 -3.46 -16.16
N ALA A 39 3.48 -2.32 -16.74
CA ALA A 39 3.28 -1.01 -16.15
C ALA A 39 1.80 -0.66 -15.97
N GLN A 40 0.95 -0.94 -16.98
CA GLN A 40 -0.49 -0.67 -16.92
C GLN A 40 -1.18 -1.48 -15.81
N VAL A 41 -0.91 -2.79 -15.75
CA VAL A 41 -1.48 -3.67 -14.73
C VAL A 41 -0.96 -3.32 -13.33
N SER A 42 0.33 -2.98 -13.20
CA SER A 42 0.90 -2.54 -11.92
C SER A 42 0.23 -1.27 -11.41
N LYS A 43 -0.02 -0.29 -12.29
CA LYS A 43 -0.73 0.95 -11.96
C LYS A 43 -2.18 0.68 -11.56
N LEU A 44 -2.89 -0.17 -12.30
CA LEU A 44 -4.25 -0.60 -11.96
C LEU A 44 -4.29 -1.25 -10.57
N SER A 45 -3.37 -2.17 -10.30
CA SER A 45 -3.27 -2.89 -9.02
C SER A 45 -3.01 -1.95 -7.84
N ALA A 46 -2.08 -0.99 -8.02
CA ALA A 46 -1.79 0.04 -7.03
C ALA A 46 -3.03 0.90 -6.74
N ASN A 47 -3.69 1.43 -7.78
CA ASN A 47 -4.88 2.27 -7.63
C ASN A 47 -6.03 1.53 -6.94
N LEU A 48 -6.29 0.28 -7.33
CA LEU A 48 -7.32 -0.53 -6.70
C LEU A 48 -7.00 -0.81 -5.23
N SER A 49 -5.75 -1.14 -4.92
CA SER A 49 -5.33 -1.35 -3.54
C SER A 49 -5.56 -0.09 -2.70
N CYS A 50 -5.18 1.07 -3.22
CA CYS A 50 -5.40 2.35 -2.55
C CYS A 50 -6.90 2.66 -2.33
N LEU A 51 -7.73 2.48 -3.36
CA LEU A 51 -9.17 2.72 -3.26
C LEU A 51 -9.88 1.78 -2.29
N ILE A 52 -9.50 0.51 -2.29
CA ILE A 52 -10.12 -0.51 -1.44
C ILE A 52 -9.66 -0.35 0.01
N VAL A 53 -8.36 -0.10 0.23
CA VAL A 53 -7.79 -0.04 1.57
C VAL A 53 -8.06 1.31 2.22
N PHE A 54 -7.79 2.40 1.51
CA PHE A 54 -7.78 3.76 2.05
C PHE A 54 -8.95 4.63 1.58
N GLY A 55 -9.84 4.09 0.74
CA GLY A 55 -10.99 4.81 0.21
C GLY A 55 -10.68 5.86 -0.86
N LYS A 56 -9.41 6.05 -1.25
CA LYS A 56 -9.00 7.07 -2.23
C LYS A 56 -7.77 6.66 -3.06
N LYS A 57 -7.61 7.28 -4.23
CA LYS A 57 -6.41 7.13 -5.05
C LYS A 57 -5.29 8.01 -4.51
N PHE A 58 -4.07 7.56 -4.71
CA PHE A 58 -2.86 8.32 -4.46
C PHE A 58 -2.02 8.35 -5.72
N THR A 59 -1.39 9.48 -5.93
CA THR A 59 -0.42 9.71 -6.99
C THR A 59 0.99 9.48 -6.44
N ASP A 60 1.97 9.37 -7.32
CA ASP A 60 3.37 9.32 -6.90
C ASP A 60 3.77 10.60 -6.13
N GLU A 61 3.08 11.73 -6.36
CA GLU A 61 3.28 12.99 -5.63
C GLU A 61 2.78 12.94 -4.18
N ASP A 62 1.77 12.11 -3.90
CA ASP A 62 1.26 11.91 -2.54
C ASP A 62 2.21 11.10 -1.65
N LEU A 63 3.21 10.47 -2.26
CA LEU A 63 4.27 9.73 -1.59
C LEU A 63 5.61 10.48 -1.68
N ASP A 64 6.47 10.04 -2.60
CA ASP A 64 7.81 10.55 -2.85
C ASP A 64 8.11 10.33 -4.34
N LYS A 65 9.08 11.06 -4.89
CA LYS A 65 9.48 11.03 -6.30
C LYS A 65 9.86 9.63 -6.83
N ARG A 66 10.18 8.69 -5.93
CA ARG A 66 10.45 7.28 -6.27
C ARG A 66 9.17 6.50 -6.61
N GLY A 67 8.00 6.99 -6.21
CA GLY A 67 6.68 6.48 -6.53
C GLY A 67 6.25 5.24 -5.73
N PHE A 68 4.96 4.92 -5.84
CA PHE A 68 4.33 3.79 -5.13
C PHE A 68 4.96 2.45 -5.51
N LYS A 69 5.30 2.28 -6.80
CA LYS A 69 5.91 1.04 -7.34
C LYS A 69 7.22 0.70 -6.64
N TYR A 70 8.10 1.69 -6.45
CA TYR A 70 9.37 1.48 -5.78
C TYR A 70 9.18 1.04 -4.32
N LEU A 71 8.29 1.73 -3.59
CA LEU A 71 8.01 1.42 -2.19
C LEU A 71 7.45 0.01 -2.01
N VAL A 72 6.46 -0.38 -2.82
CA VAL A 72 5.89 -1.73 -2.77
C VAL A 72 6.94 -2.78 -3.11
N GLN A 73 7.75 -2.56 -4.14
CA GLN A 73 8.79 -3.51 -4.53
C GLN A 73 9.85 -3.68 -3.43
N GLU A 74 10.31 -2.58 -2.82
CA GLU A 74 11.32 -2.64 -1.76
C GLU A 74 10.76 -3.33 -0.52
N VAL A 75 9.56 -2.94 -0.06
CA VAL A 75 8.92 -3.57 1.10
C VAL A 75 8.63 -5.06 0.85
N THR A 76 8.13 -5.41 -0.34
CA THR A 76 7.88 -6.81 -0.70
C THR A 76 9.18 -7.62 -0.73
N THR A 77 10.27 -7.03 -1.25
CA THR A 77 11.58 -7.69 -1.29
C THR A 77 12.11 -7.91 0.12
N LEU A 78 12.03 -6.89 1.00
CA LEU A 78 12.46 -7.01 2.39
C LEU A 78 11.63 -8.04 3.15
N ALA A 79 10.31 -8.04 2.99
CA ALA A 79 9.41 -8.98 3.65
C ALA A 79 9.56 -10.42 3.14
N ALA A 80 9.89 -10.62 1.85
CA ALA A 80 10.10 -11.93 1.26
C ALA A 80 11.51 -12.49 1.53
N THR A 81 12.45 -11.65 2.00
CA THR A 81 13.81 -12.08 2.29
C THR A 81 13.86 -12.79 3.64
N PRO A 82 14.29 -14.06 3.72
CA PRO A 82 14.44 -14.75 4.99
C PRO A 82 15.46 -14.03 5.88
N ASN A 83 15.07 -13.73 7.12
CA ASN A 83 15.95 -13.11 8.12
C ASN A 83 16.65 -14.20 8.94
N LEU A 84 17.98 -14.28 8.86
CA LEU A 84 18.81 -15.22 9.61
C LEU A 84 18.67 -15.03 11.12
N GLY A 85 18.35 -13.82 11.59
CA GLY A 85 18.05 -13.55 13.00
C GLY A 85 16.85 -14.33 13.52
N ASP A 86 15.88 -14.64 12.66
CA ASP A 86 14.68 -15.41 13.03
C ASP A 86 14.99 -16.92 13.16
N PHE A 87 16.02 -17.41 12.47
CA PHE A 87 16.46 -18.80 12.51
C PHE A 87 17.55 -19.06 13.56
N PHE A 88 18.37 -18.05 13.85
CA PHE A 88 19.51 -18.15 14.76
C PHE A 88 19.42 -17.03 15.82
N PRO A 89 18.91 -17.32 17.02
CA PRO A 89 18.62 -16.31 18.05
C PRO A 89 19.82 -15.43 18.45
N PHE A 90 21.04 -15.98 18.37
CA PHE A 90 22.27 -15.23 18.67
C PHE A 90 22.65 -14.20 17.58
N LEU A 91 22.12 -14.36 16.36
CA LEU A 91 22.29 -13.41 15.26
C LEU A 91 21.16 -12.37 15.22
N GLY A 92 20.06 -12.56 15.95
CA GLY A 92 18.91 -11.64 15.93
C GLY A 92 19.22 -10.23 16.43
N VAL A 93 20.25 -10.06 17.27
CA VAL A 93 20.69 -8.76 17.79
C VAL A 93 21.54 -8.00 16.77
N ILE A 94 22.05 -8.69 15.75
CA ILE A 94 22.97 -8.14 14.76
C ILE A 94 22.24 -8.15 13.42
N ASP A 95 21.92 -6.96 12.89
CA ASP A 95 21.29 -6.80 11.57
C ASP A 95 22.27 -7.17 10.43
N LEU A 96 22.72 -8.43 10.39
CA LEU A 96 23.78 -8.92 9.51
C LEU A 96 23.43 -8.81 8.03
N GLN A 97 22.15 -8.98 7.71
CA GLN A 97 21.63 -8.83 6.36
C GLN A 97 21.25 -7.37 6.04
N GLY A 98 21.32 -6.48 7.03
CA GLY A 98 20.94 -5.08 6.88
C GLY A 98 19.45 -4.88 6.59
N LEU A 99 18.59 -5.86 6.86
CA LEU A 99 17.16 -5.81 6.52
C LEU A 99 16.47 -4.72 7.34
N THR A 100 16.79 -4.63 8.63
CA THR A 100 16.23 -3.59 9.52
C THR A 100 16.69 -2.22 9.05
N ARG A 101 17.98 -2.07 8.74
CA ARG A 101 18.54 -0.82 8.22
C ARG A 101 17.91 -0.42 6.89
N ARG A 102 17.70 -1.36 5.97
CA ARG A 102 17.06 -1.09 4.67
C ARG A 102 15.59 -0.72 4.81
N MET A 103 14.87 -1.29 5.78
CA MET A 103 13.47 -0.96 6.04
C MET A 103 13.27 0.49 6.52
N LYS A 104 14.29 1.11 7.12
CA LYS A 104 14.21 2.51 7.59
C LYS A 104 13.89 3.51 6.48
N ASP A 105 14.35 3.28 5.25
CA ASP A 105 14.12 4.22 4.15
C ASP A 105 12.68 4.23 3.61
N PRO A 106 12.04 3.09 3.27
CA PRO A 106 10.62 3.07 2.93
C PRO A 106 9.74 3.50 4.11
N SER A 107 10.10 3.17 5.36
CA SER A 107 9.34 3.59 6.54
C SER A 107 9.25 5.11 6.72
N LYS A 108 10.30 5.87 6.39
CA LYS A 108 10.24 7.35 6.41
C LYS A 108 9.16 7.95 5.51
N VAL A 109 8.73 7.20 4.48
CA VAL A 109 7.68 7.63 3.54
C VAL A 109 6.34 7.02 3.93
N LEU A 110 6.32 5.74 4.30
CA LEU A 110 5.10 5.02 4.64
C LEU A 110 4.51 5.45 5.98
N ASP A 111 5.34 5.74 7.00
CA ASP A 111 4.85 6.10 8.33
C ASP A 111 4.01 7.39 8.28
N PRO A 112 4.51 8.53 7.73
CA PRO A 112 3.71 9.75 7.66
C PRO A 112 2.49 9.62 6.73
N PHE A 113 2.62 8.81 5.68
CA PHE A 113 1.53 8.54 4.75
C PHE A 113 0.38 7.80 5.42
N VAL A 114 0.67 6.72 6.14
CA VAL A 114 -0.34 5.93 6.87
C VAL A 114 -0.91 6.75 8.03
N GLU A 115 -0.08 7.51 8.76
CA GLU A 115 -0.54 8.40 9.83
C GLU A 115 -1.55 9.43 9.32
N LYS A 116 -1.24 10.10 8.20
CA LYS A 116 -2.19 11.02 7.54
C LYS A 116 -3.50 10.34 7.18
N ILE A 117 -3.46 9.11 6.69
CA ILE A 117 -4.67 8.35 6.34
C ILE A 117 -5.49 8.05 7.59
N ILE A 118 -4.85 7.57 8.66
CA ILE A 118 -5.53 7.29 9.93
C ILE A 118 -6.19 8.56 10.46
N ASP A 119 -5.46 9.68 10.50
CA ASP A 119 -5.98 10.95 10.99
C ASP A 119 -7.19 11.43 10.19
N GLU A 120 -7.15 11.30 8.86
CA GLU A 120 -8.31 11.63 8.02
C GLU A 120 -9.52 10.76 8.34
N HIS A 121 -9.33 9.47 8.60
CA HIS A 121 -10.43 8.54 8.92
C HIS A 121 -10.98 8.75 10.33
N VAL A 122 -10.12 9.03 11.31
CA VAL A 122 -10.53 9.35 12.69
C VAL A 122 -11.32 10.66 12.75
N ASN A 123 -10.92 11.66 11.97
CA ASN A 123 -11.58 12.97 11.94
C ASN A 123 -12.85 13.00 11.06
N ALA A 124 -13.03 12.02 10.17
CA ALA A 124 -14.24 11.89 9.36
C ALA A 124 -15.40 11.32 10.21
N LYS A 125 -16.21 12.22 10.79
CA LYS A 125 -17.38 11.85 11.62
C LYS A 125 -18.39 10.95 10.86
N ASP A 126 -18.45 9.69 11.29
CA ASP A 126 -19.57 8.71 11.40
C ASP A 126 -20.61 8.51 10.27
N HIS A 127 -20.50 9.13 9.10
CA HIS A 127 -21.51 8.99 8.03
C HIS A 127 -20.95 8.69 6.63
N LYS A 128 -19.86 7.91 6.53
CA LYS A 128 -19.49 7.31 5.24
C LYS A 128 -20.47 6.19 4.89
N LYS A 129 -21.24 6.38 3.81
CA LYS A 129 -22.16 5.37 3.24
C LYS A 129 -21.41 4.13 2.71
N ASN A 130 -20.13 4.29 2.37
CA ASN A 130 -19.22 3.21 1.97
C ASN A 130 -18.00 3.21 2.91
N LYS A 131 -17.98 2.27 3.86
CA LYS A 131 -16.83 2.02 4.75
C LYS A 131 -15.73 1.27 4.01
N ASP A 132 -14.53 1.84 3.97
CA ASP A 132 -13.33 1.20 3.42
C ASP A 132 -12.71 0.21 4.42
N PHE A 133 -11.53 -0.33 4.10
CA PHE A 133 -10.85 -1.30 4.95
C PHE A 133 -10.37 -0.67 6.26
N VAL A 134 -9.84 0.56 6.23
CA VAL A 134 -9.38 1.28 7.43
C VAL A 134 -10.56 1.55 8.36
N ASP A 135 -11.71 1.99 7.83
CA ASP A 135 -12.95 2.15 8.60
C ASP A 135 -13.34 0.84 9.31
N THR A 136 -13.28 -0.28 8.58
CA THR A 136 -13.62 -1.60 9.12
C THR A 136 -12.64 -2.05 10.21
N MET A 137 -11.34 -1.80 10.02
CA MET A 137 -10.31 -2.12 11.01
C MET A 137 -10.49 -1.29 12.29
N MET A 138 -10.83 0.00 12.18
CA MET A 138 -11.11 0.83 13.34
C MET A 138 -12.35 0.35 14.11
N ASP A 139 -13.44 -0.01 13.41
CA ASP A 139 -14.64 -0.58 14.04
C ASP A 139 -14.28 -1.85 14.86
N ILE A 140 -13.49 -2.75 14.27
CA ILE A 140 -13.05 -3.99 14.94
C ILE A 140 -12.20 -3.66 16.18
N MET A 141 -11.23 -2.74 16.05
CA MET A 141 -10.39 -2.31 17.18
C MET A 141 -11.21 -1.70 18.32
N GLN A 142 -12.25 -0.91 18.02
CA GLN A 142 -13.12 -0.31 19.03
C GLN A 142 -14.08 -1.32 19.67
N SER A 143 -14.52 -2.34 18.92
CA SER A 143 -15.40 -3.40 19.42
C SER A 143 -14.73 -4.36 20.43
N GLY A 144 -13.39 -4.38 20.47
CA GLY A 144 -12.63 -5.29 21.33
C GLY A 144 -12.54 -6.73 20.80
N GLU A 145 -13.02 -7.02 19.59
CA GLU A 145 -13.01 -8.35 18.97
C GLU A 145 -11.67 -8.73 18.30
N ALA A 146 -10.66 -7.85 18.34
CA ALA A 146 -9.37 -8.08 17.69
C ALA A 146 -8.42 -8.96 18.53
N GLU A 147 -8.43 -10.28 18.32
CA GLU A 147 -7.40 -11.19 18.88
C GLU A 147 -6.04 -11.05 18.18
N PHE A 148 -5.98 -10.46 16.98
CA PHE A 148 -4.74 -10.22 16.24
C PHE A 148 -4.48 -8.73 16.10
N ILE A 149 -3.71 -8.19 17.04
CA ILE A 149 -3.22 -6.81 17.03
C ILE A 149 -2.10 -6.70 15.98
N LEU A 150 -2.48 -6.63 14.70
CA LEU A 150 -1.84 -5.69 13.79
C LEU A 150 -2.56 -4.35 14.00
N ALA A 151 -2.45 -3.77 15.19
CA ALA A 151 -2.88 -2.40 15.37
C ALA A 151 -2.16 -1.57 14.33
N MET A 152 -2.90 -0.69 13.67
CA MET A 152 -2.32 0.34 12.79
C MET A 152 -1.21 1.15 13.51
N SER A 153 -1.13 1.10 14.85
CA SER A 153 -0.01 1.61 15.66
C SER A 153 1.32 0.86 15.49
N LYS A 154 1.33 -0.30 14.83
CA LYS A 154 2.55 -1.04 14.41
C LYS A 154 2.86 -0.90 12.92
N LEU A 155 1.96 -0.33 12.12
CA LEU A 155 2.30 0.11 10.76
C LEU A 155 3.15 1.38 10.78
N SER A 156 3.03 2.16 11.85
CA SER A 156 4.03 3.12 12.27
C SER A 156 5.29 2.33 12.67
N CYS A 157 6.35 2.44 11.89
CA CYS A 157 7.68 1.89 12.18
C CYS A 157 8.35 2.56 13.39
N TRP A 158 7.58 3.06 14.36
CA TRP A 158 8.07 3.66 15.61
C TRP A 158 8.85 2.64 16.45
N THR A 159 8.58 1.34 16.27
CA THR A 159 9.32 0.27 16.96
C THR A 159 10.68 -0.07 16.32
N CYS A 160 10.94 0.27 15.05
CA CYS A 160 12.30 0.12 14.48
C CYS A 160 13.25 1.27 14.85
N LEU A 161 12.77 2.30 15.56
CA LEU A 161 13.53 3.46 15.98
C LEU A 161 13.78 3.55 17.48
N TRP A 162 13.19 2.68 18.32
CA TRP A 162 13.28 2.85 19.76
C TRP A 162 14.07 1.82 20.56
N HIS A 163 14.76 0.84 19.95
CA HIS A 163 15.87 0.13 20.62
C HIS A 163 16.93 -0.32 19.59
N GLN A 164 18.11 0.32 19.74
CA GLN A 164 19.44 0.09 19.14
C GLN A 164 19.82 0.85 17.86
#